data_AF-A0A1A7R0S8-F1
#
_entry.id   AF-A0A1A7R0S8-F1
#
_cell.length_a   1.000
_cell.length_b   1.000
_cell.length_c   1.000
_cell.angle_alpha   90.00
_cell.angle_beta   90.00
_cell.angle_gamma   90.00
#
_symmetry.space_group_name_H-M   'P 1'
#
loop_
_entity.id
_entity.type
_entity.pdbx_description
1 polymer ?
#
loop_
_entity_poly.entity_id
_entity_poly.type
_entity_poly.pdbx_seq_one_letter_code
_entity_poly.pdbx_strand_id
1 'polypeptide(L)'
;MEISNFLNTKPLDENKSKMIVNYVYTSVKTQKGIRVEDAICLISTIVAERCIEAANEYSINDHNFEPGSALFSDKINELLVGPINVNNWNQLPKECVFGQIKSKIDWQFESDFFPSLTEIFENYAKNVGEKEWGNLNLRVPDNNKPFLLPLQAGYESRKFINKNFHTESTKELLEITLNAMAMILIETKMALYPAITLTMVFEIINGMSKTATMTDKRMEGLKR
;
A
#
# COMPACT_ATOMS: atom_id res chain seq x y z
N MET A 1 -5.43 -21.02 18.87
CA MET A 1 -4.16 -20.46 19.36
C MET A 1 -3.08 -20.86 18.36
N GLU A 2 -2.87 -20.06 17.31
CA GLU A 2 -1.86 -20.35 16.27
C GLU A 2 -0.99 -19.11 16.06
N ILE A 3 0.04 -18.99 16.90
CA ILE A 3 1.17 -18.05 16.74
C ILE A 3 2.14 -18.58 15.65
N SER A 4 1.83 -19.73 15.05
CA SER A 4 2.70 -20.51 14.16
C SER A 4 3.03 -19.84 12.83
N ASN A 5 2.16 -18.99 12.27
CA ASN A 5 2.36 -18.49 10.91
C ASN A 5 3.33 -17.30 10.80
N PHE A 6 3.73 -16.67 11.92
CA PHE A 6 4.76 -15.63 11.90
C PHE A 6 6.18 -16.21 11.84
N LEU A 7 6.35 -17.50 12.18
CA LEU A 7 7.67 -18.16 12.27
C LEU A 7 8.13 -18.85 10.98
N ASN A 8 7.31 -18.85 9.92
CA ASN A 8 7.67 -19.48 8.64
C ASN A 8 8.32 -18.54 7.62
N THR A 9 8.45 -17.24 7.92
CA THR A 9 9.27 -16.32 7.11
C THR A 9 10.75 -16.66 7.29
N LYS A 10 11.48 -16.82 6.18
CA LYS A 10 12.92 -17.06 6.24
C LYS A 10 13.60 -15.87 6.95
N PRO A 11 14.64 -16.10 7.77
CA PRO A 11 15.32 -15.03 8.52
C PRO A 11 15.84 -13.85 7.65
N LEU A 12 16.16 -14.13 6.39
CA LEU A 12 16.59 -13.12 5.43
C LEU A 12 15.46 -12.14 5.06
N ASP A 13 14.23 -12.64 4.95
CA ASP A 13 13.07 -11.83 4.57
C ASP A 13 12.60 -10.95 5.73
N GLU A 14 12.82 -11.40 6.98
CA GLU A 14 12.56 -10.61 8.19
C GLU A 14 13.47 -9.39 8.28
N ASN A 15 14.78 -9.55 8.03
CA ASN A 15 15.73 -8.43 8.02
C ASN A 15 15.41 -7.42 6.92
N LYS A 16 15.09 -7.91 5.72
CA LYS A 16 14.65 -7.07 4.59
C LYS A 16 13.37 -6.29 4.92
N SER A 17 12.39 -6.94 5.56
CA SER A 17 11.14 -6.29 5.98
C SER A 17 11.40 -5.20 7.00
N LYS A 18 12.23 -5.47 8.03
CA LYS A 18 12.65 -4.48 9.04
C LYS A 18 13.38 -3.28 8.43
N MET A 19 14.16 -3.47 7.37
CA MET A 19 14.78 -2.35 6.63
C MET A 19 13.73 -1.42 6.03
N ILE A 20 12.64 -1.97 5.45
CA ILE A 20 11.53 -1.15 4.94
C ILE A 20 10.81 -0.44 6.08
N VAL A 21 10.54 -1.12 7.19
CA VAL A 21 9.92 -0.51 8.39
C VAL A 21 10.75 0.69 8.88
N ASN A 22 12.05 0.50 9.04
CA ASN A 22 12.97 1.55 9.47
C ASN A 22 13.00 2.73 8.48
N TYR A 23 12.99 2.44 7.19
CA TYR A 23 12.92 3.46 6.15
C TYR A 23 11.62 4.26 6.24
N VAL A 24 10.47 3.59 6.39
CA VAL A 24 9.17 4.25 6.50
C VAL A 24 9.18 5.22 7.68
N TYR A 25 9.50 4.74 8.87
CA TYR A 25 9.51 5.58 10.07
C TYR A 25 10.51 6.72 10.00
N THR A 26 11.70 6.48 9.44
CA THR A 26 12.72 7.52 9.29
C THR A 26 12.29 8.59 8.30
N SER A 27 11.62 8.20 7.22
CA SER A 27 11.19 9.12 6.14
C SER A 27 10.07 10.06 6.58
N VAL A 28 9.20 9.62 7.50
CA VAL A 28 8.07 10.44 7.99
C VAL A 28 8.34 11.06 9.36
N LYS A 29 9.53 10.87 9.94
CA LYS A 29 9.87 11.40 11.26
C LYS A 29 10.05 12.92 11.20
N THR A 30 9.34 13.61 12.07
CA THR A 30 9.50 15.06 12.28
C THR A 30 10.08 15.35 13.66
N GLN A 31 10.33 16.64 13.97
CA GLN A 31 10.70 17.07 15.32
C GLN A 31 9.62 16.74 16.37
N LYS A 32 8.35 16.62 15.95
CA LYS A 32 7.21 16.30 16.83
C LYS A 32 6.97 14.79 16.99
N GLY A 33 7.81 13.97 16.35
CA GLY A 33 7.63 12.52 16.30
C GLY A 33 7.12 12.04 14.94
N ILE A 34 6.55 10.84 14.94
CA ILE A 34 6.01 10.17 13.75
C ILE A 34 4.49 10.29 13.78
N ARG A 35 3.92 10.78 12.67
CA ARG A 35 2.48 10.70 12.44
C ARG A 35 2.17 9.35 11.79
N VAL A 36 1.32 8.56 12.44
CA VAL A 36 1.02 7.19 12.01
C VAL A 36 0.33 7.16 10.66
N GLU A 37 -0.53 8.13 10.38
CA GLU A 37 -1.20 8.29 9.09
C GLU A 37 -0.20 8.41 7.93
N ASP A 38 0.90 9.15 8.12
CA ASP A 38 1.93 9.31 7.08
C ASP A 38 2.76 8.03 6.91
N ALA A 39 3.04 7.31 8.00
CA ALA A 39 3.70 6.01 7.93
C ALA A 39 2.84 4.98 7.17
N ILE A 40 1.54 4.92 7.48
CA ILE A 40 0.55 4.07 6.78
C ILE A 40 0.47 4.47 5.31
N CYS A 41 0.40 5.76 4.99
CA CYS A 41 0.37 6.26 3.63
C CYS A 41 1.59 5.81 2.82
N LEU A 42 2.79 5.98 3.38
CA LEU A 42 4.03 5.60 2.72
C LEU A 42 4.11 4.09 2.46
N ILE A 43 3.88 3.24 3.48
CA ILE A 43 3.97 1.79 3.28
C ILE A 43 2.87 1.26 2.35
N SER A 44 1.66 1.81 2.43
CA SER A 44 0.55 1.44 1.54
C SER A 44 0.85 1.80 0.09
N THR A 45 1.45 2.95 -0.14
CA THR A 45 1.89 3.37 -1.47
C THR A 45 3.01 2.47 -2.01
N ILE A 46 4.01 2.12 -1.18
CA ILE A 46 5.07 1.20 -1.58
C ILE A 46 4.47 -0.13 -2.02
N VAL A 47 3.55 -0.71 -1.25
CA VAL A 47 2.85 -1.95 -1.61
C VAL A 47 2.06 -1.78 -2.91
N ALA A 48 1.38 -0.64 -3.09
CA ALA A 48 0.63 -0.36 -4.31
C ALA A 48 1.51 -0.33 -5.57
N GLU A 49 2.69 0.29 -5.51
CA GLU A 49 3.65 0.27 -6.63
C GLU A 49 4.20 -1.13 -6.90
N ARG A 50 4.43 -1.94 -5.85
CA ARG A 50 4.80 -3.35 -6.04
C ARG A 50 3.67 -4.15 -6.69
N CYS A 51 2.41 -3.82 -6.43
CA CYS A 51 1.27 -4.43 -7.14
C CYS A 51 1.28 -4.08 -8.63
N ILE A 52 1.61 -2.83 -8.98
CA ILE A 52 1.75 -2.41 -10.38
C ILE A 52 2.85 -3.21 -11.09
N GLU A 53 4.03 -3.32 -10.47
CA GLU A 53 5.14 -4.09 -11.02
C GLU A 53 4.83 -5.60 -11.12
N ALA A 54 4.09 -6.15 -10.16
CA ALA A 54 3.65 -7.54 -10.19
C ALA A 54 2.60 -7.79 -11.30
N ALA A 55 1.70 -6.83 -11.56
CA ALA A 55 0.75 -6.90 -12.68
C ALA A 55 1.45 -6.83 -14.04
N ASN A 56 2.57 -6.10 -14.09
CA ASN A 56 3.43 -5.93 -15.26
C ASN A 56 2.66 -5.47 -16.51
N GLU A 57 1.70 -4.56 -16.33
CA GLU A 57 0.95 -3.94 -17.43
C GLU A 57 1.55 -2.61 -17.88
N TYR A 58 2.26 -1.93 -16.98
CA TYR A 58 3.07 -0.75 -17.28
C TYR A 58 4.21 -0.62 -16.27
N SER A 59 5.25 0.12 -16.64
CA SER A 59 6.40 0.39 -15.76
C SER A 59 6.12 1.60 -14.89
N ILE A 60 6.32 1.48 -13.58
CA ILE A 60 6.24 2.62 -12.64
C ILE A 60 7.32 3.69 -12.90
N ASN A 61 8.39 3.33 -13.61
CA ASN A 61 9.51 4.22 -13.88
C ASN A 61 9.41 4.88 -15.26
N ASP A 62 8.73 4.25 -16.21
CA ASP A 62 8.65 4.72 -17.60
C ASP A 62 7.29 4.38 -18.25
N HIS A 63 6.46 5.41 -18.40
CA HIS A 63 5.18 5.33 -19.11
C HIS A 63 4.81 6.71 -19.66
N ASN A 64 3.87 6.73 -20.60
CA ASN A 64 3.39 7.98 -21.22
C ASN A 64 2.10 8.53 -20.61
N PHE A 65 1.47 7.80 -19.67
CA PHE A 65 0.28 8.27 -18.96
C PHE A 65 0.55 9.57 -18.19
N GLU A 66 -0.51 10.37 -18.02
CA GLU A 66 -0.45 11.58 -17.20
C GLU A 66 -0.34 11.19 -15.71
N PRO A 67 0.66 11.63 -14.95
CA PRO A 67 0.78 11.30 -13.54
C PRO A 67 -0.48 11.65 -12.76
N GLY A 68 -0.96 10.75 -11.90
CA GLY A 68 -2.21 10.92 -11.15
C GLY A 68 -3.47 10.52 -11.92
N SER A 69 -3.38 10.23 -13.22
CA SER A 69 -4.54 9.73 -13.98
C SER A 69 -4.92 8.31 -13.55
N ALA A 70 -6.21 7.99 -13.62
CA ALA A 70 -6.70 6.66 -13.29
C ALA A 70 -6.36 5.64 -14.39
N LEU A 71 -5.96 4.45 -13.96
CA LEU A 71 -5.65 3.28 -14.78
C LEU A 71 -6.48 2.10 -14.29
N PHE A 72 -7.45 1.69 -15.09
CA PHE A 72 -8.27 0.53 -14.80
C PHE A 72 -7.57 -0.74 -15.31
N SER A 73 -7.39 -1.70 -14.41
CA SER A 73 -6.66 -2.94 -14.67
C SER A 73 -7.33 -4.12 -13.99
N ASP A 74 -7.76 -5.10 -14.79
CA ASP A 74 -8.31 -6.36 -14.29
C ASP A 74 -7.25 -7.19 -13.58
N LYS A 75 -6.00 -7.17 -14.05
CA LYS A 75 -4.90 -7.87 -13.38
C LYS A 75 -4.60 -7.30 -12.00
N ILE A 76 -4.65 -5.98 -11.84
CA ILE A 76 -4.50 -5.35 -10.53
C ILE A 76 -5.67 -5.76 -9.63
N ASN A 77 -6.91 -5.74 -10.13
CA ASN A 77 -8.06 -6.23 -9.36
C ASN A 77 -7.86 -7.69 -8.90
N GLU A 78 -7.44 -8.57 -9.82
CA GLU A 78 -7.17 -9.98 -9.53
C GLU A 78 -6.03 -10.15 -8.51
N LEU A 79 -4.97 -9.36 -8.59
CA LEU A 79 -3.90 -9.36 -7.59
C LEU A 79 -4.39 -8.90 -6.21
N LEU A 80 -5.27 -7.90 -6.16
CA LEU A 80 -5.76 -7.34 -4.91
C LEU A 80 -6.73 -8.27 -4.18
N VAL A 81 -7.71 -8.84 -4.89
CA VAL A 81 -8.82 -9.60 -4.28
C VAL A 81 -9.04 -11.01 -4.86
N GLY A 82 -8.26 -11.43 -5.85
CA GLY A 82 -8.38 -12.72 -6.52
C GLY A 82 -9.29 -12.70 -7.74
N PRO A 83 -9.40 -13.84 -8.46
CA PRO A 83 -10.14 -13.94 -9.73
C PRO A 83 -11.66 -13.98 -9.58
N ILE A 84 -12.16 -14.05 -8.34
CA ILE A 84 -13.59 -14.15 -8.03
C ILE A 84 -14.03 -12.81 -7.42
N ASN A 85 -15.22 -12.36 -7.77
CA ASN A 85 -15.80 -11.17 -7.14
C ASN A 85 -16.19 -11.51 -5.70
N VAL A 86 -15.35 -11.10 -4.74
CA VAL A 86 -15.51 -11.42 -3.32
C VAL A 86 -15.98 -10.19 -2.55
N ASN A 87 -17.13 -10.31 -1.90
CA ASN A 87 -17.69 -9.24 -1.05
C ASN A 87 -17.36 -9.41 0.44
N ASN A 88 -16.82 -10.56 0.84
CA ASN A 88 -16.54 -10.89 2.24
C ASN A 88 -15.05 -11.21 2.46
N TRP A 89 -14.42 -10.58 3.44
CA TRP A 89 -13.01 -10.82 3.80
C TRP A 89 -12.67 -12.28 4.07
N ASN A 90 -13.61 -13.07 4.59
CA ASN A 90 -13.39 -14.50 4.88
C ASN A 90 -13.39 -15.39 3.64
N GLN A 91 -13.81 -14.85 2.49
CA GLN A 91 -13.83 -15.54 1.20
C GLN A 91 -12.65 -15.12 0.30
N LEU A 92 -11.82 -14.17 0.73
CA LEU A 92 -10.66 -13.74 -0.05
C LEU A 92 -9.65 -14.87 -0.18
N PRO A 93 -9.13 -15.15 -1.39
CA PRO A 93 -8.02 -16.07 -1.57
C PRO A 93 -6.81 -15.61 -0.75
N LYS A 94 -6.15 -16.52 -0.03
CA LYS A 94 -5.06 -16.18 0.89
C LYS A 94 -3.82 -15.63 0.17
N GLU A 95 -3.72 -15.92 -1.12
CA GLU A 95 -2.64 -15.53 -2.02
C GLU A 95 -2.80 -14.12 -2.59
N CYS A 96 -4.02 -13.55 -2.61
CA CYS A 96 -4.21 -12.17 -3.07
C CYS A 96 -3.67 -11.17 -2.03
N VAL A 97 -3.35 -9.96 -2.45
CA VAL A 97 -2.70 -8.94 -1.60
C VAL A 97 -3.55 -8.65 -0.34
N PHE A 98 -4.86 -8.45 -0.49
CA PHE A 98 -5.73 -8.17 0.66
C PHE A 98 -5.85 -9.38 1.60
N GLY A 99 -5.94 -10.59 1.04
CA GLY A 99 -5.94 -11.85 1.79
C GLY A 99 -4.64 -12.07 2.56
N GLN A 100 -3.49 -11.77 1.95
CA GLN A 100 -2.19 -11.84 2.61
C GLN A 100 -2.09 -10.86 3.76
N ILE A 101 -2.47 -9.58 3.58
CA ILE A 101 -2.47 -8.57 4.65
C ILE A 101 -3.35 -9.05 5.80
N LYS A 102 -4.62 -9.42 5.51
CA LYS A 102 -5.57 -9.93 6.52
C LYS A 102 -4.94 -11.08 7.30
N SER A 103 -4.43 -12.11 6.61
CA SER A 103 -3.88 -13.31 7.26
C SER A 103 -2.73 -13.02 8.24
N LYS A 104 -1.93 -11.98 7.96
CA LYS A 104 -0.79 -11.59 8.79
C LYS A 104 -1.21 -10.82 10.04
N ILE A 105 -2.35 -10.14 10.00
CA ILE A 105 -2.80 -9.24 11.08
C ILE A 105 -4.09 -9.69 11.78
N ASP A 106 -4.79 -10.72 11.29
CA ASP A 106 -6.14 -11.11 11.75
C ASP A 106 -6.22 -11.37 13.26
N TRP A 107 -5.18 -11.97 13.83
CA TRP A 107 -5.09 -12.25 15.26
C TRP A 107 -4.92 -10.98 16.13
N GLN A 108 -4.63 -9.84 15.51
CA GLN A 108 -4.47 -8.53 16.14
C GLN A 108 -5.64 -7.58 15.86
N PHE A 109 -6.53 -7.86 14.92
CA PHE A 109 -7.60 -6.93 14.55
C PHE A 109 -8.95 -7.64 14.62
N GLU A 110 -9.92 -7.01 15.26
CA GLU A 110 -11.28 -7.53 15.29
C GLU A 110 -11.90 -7.49 13.88
N SER A 111 -12.75 -8.45 13.56
CA SER A 111 -13.29 -8.63 12.21
C SER A 111 -14.15 -7.46 11.74
N ASP A 112 -14.76 -6.73 12.67
CA ASP A 112 -15.61 -5.55 12.41
C ASP A 112 -14.79 -4.28 12.10
N PHE A 113 -13.48 -4.27 12.37
CA PHE A 113 -12.60 -3.17 11.95
C PHE A 113 -12.25 -3.20 10.47
N PHE A 114 -12.45 -4.32 9.78
CA PHE A 114 -12.18 -4.42 8.35
C PHE A 114 -13.29 -3.70 7.55
N PRO A 115 -12.93 -2.77 6.64
CA PRO A 115 -13.92 -2.02 5.85
C PRO A 115 -14.65 -2.94 4.87
N SER A 116 -15.83 -2.57 4.38
CA SER A 116 -16.47 -3.32 3.29
C SER A 116 -15.56 -3.37 2.06
N LEU A 117 -15.33 -4.58 1.51
CA LEU A 117 -14.55 -4.76 0.28
C LEU A 117 -15.17 -3.96 -0.86
N THR A 118 -16.48 -4.12 -1.09
CA THR A 118 -17.21 -3.40 -2.14
C THR A 118 -17.04 -1.88 -2.01
N GLU A 119 -17.11 -1.34 -0.80
CA GLU A 119 -16.98 0.10 -0.59
C GLU A 119 -15.58 0.64 -0.89
N ILE A 120 -14.51 -0.16 -0.72
CA ILE A 120 -13.14 0.25 -1.11
C ILE A 120 -13.08 0.54 -2.62
N PHE A 121 -13.66 -0.34 -3.44
CA PHE A 121 -13.66 -0.20 -4.89
C PHE A 121 -14.64 0.88 -5.36
N GLU A 122 -15.85 0.92 -4.79
CA GLU A 122 -16.84 1.94 -5.12
C GLU A 122 -16.35 3.34 -4.77
N ASN A 123 -15.70 3.51 -3.61
CA ASN A 123 -15.16 4.80 -3.21
C ASN A 123 -14.12 5.29 -4.22
N TYR A 124 -13.21 4.44 -4.67
CA TYR A 124 -12.28 4.83 -5.73
C TYR A 124 -13.01 5.21 -7.02
N ALA A 125 -13.91 4.34 -7.51
CA ALA A 125 -14.60 4.53 -8.79
C ALA A 125 -15.44 5.82 -8.83
N LYS A 126 -16.14 6.15 -7.73
CA LYS A 126 -16.98 7.36 -7.63
C LYS A 126 -16.17 8.65 -7.68
N ASN A 127 -14.89 8.60 -7.34
CA ASN A 127 -14.06 9.76 -7.05
C ASN A 127 -12.91 9.94 -8.05
N VAL A 128 -12.89 9.17 -9.13
CA VAL A 128 -11.86 9.26 -10.18
C VAL A 128 -11.89 10.67 -10.80
N GLY A 129 -10.76 11.37 -10.72
CA GLY A 129 -10.61 12.72 -11.29
C GLY A 129 -11.15 13.87 -10.43
N GLU A 130 -11.66 13.59 -9.22
CA GLU A 130 -12.30 14.62 -8.38
C GLU A 130 -11.34 15.31 -7.37
N LYS A 131 -10.11 14.84 -7.22
CA LYS A 131 -9.14 15.34 -6.22
C LYS A 131 -8.00 16.14 -6.82
N GLU A 132 -7.40 16.97 -5.95
CA GLU A 132 -6.11 17.59 -6.21
C GLU A 132 -5.06 16.54 -6.57
N TRP A 133 -4.20 16.92 -7.50
CA TRP A 133 -3.15 16.07 -8.04
C TRP A 133 -2.30 15.43 -6.93
N GLY A 134 -2.13 14.11 -7.02
CA GLY A 134 -1.31 13.34 -6.09
C GLY A 134 -1.98 12.94 -4.77
N ASN A 135 -3.25 13.29 -4.56
CA ASN A 135 -4.04 12.89 -3.39
C ASN A 135 -5.08 11.82 -3.75
N LEU A 136 -5.55 11.06 -2.74
CA LEU A 136 -6.64 10.10 -2.88
C LEU A 136 -7.88 10.56 -2.10
N ASN A 137 -9.05 10.11 -2.57
CA ASN A 137 -10.29 10.23 -1.82
C ASN A 137 -10.37 9.08 -0.81
N LEU A 138 -10.05 9.38 0.45
CA LEU A 138 -10.12 8.44 1.56
C LEU A 138 -11.38 8.69 2.38
N ARG A 139 -12.05 7.62 2.82
CA ARG A 139 -13.26 7.68 3.66
C ARG A 139 -13.00 7.91 5.15
N VAL A 140 -11.73 8.12 5.52
CA VAL A 140 -11.35 8.46 6.89
C VAL A 140 -11.66 9.93 7.22
N PRO A 141 -11.90 10.27 8.49
CA PRO A 141 -12.05 11.65 8.94
C PRO A 141 -10.88 12.55 8.51
N ASP A 142 -11.13 13.85 8.28
CA ASP A 142 -10.11 14.79 7.78
C ASP A 142 -8.88 14.91 8.67
N ASN A 143 -9.07 14.88 10.00
CA ASN A 143 -7.99 14.88 10.99
C ASN A 143 -7.12 13.60 10.96
N ASN A 144 -7.59 12.56 10.27
CA ASN A 144 -6.88 11.30 10.06
C ASN A 144 -6.41 11.12 8.61
N LYS A 145 -6.51 12.15 7.75
CA LYS A 145 -5.87 12.08 6.43
C LYS A 145 -4.34 12.23 6.60
N PRO A 146 -3.55 11.49 5.80
CA PRO A 146 -2.11 11.71 5.75
C PRO A 146 -1.82 13.12 5.19
N PHE A 147 -0.75 13.73 5.67
CA PHE A 147 -0.19 14.93 5.07
C PHE A 147 0.71 14.58 3.88
N LEU A 148 1.29 13.38 3.91
CA LEU A 148 2.06 12.85 2.80
C LEU A 148 1.15 12.56 1.61
N LEU A 149 1.50 13.11 0.44
CA LEU A 149 0.82 12.84 -0.82
C LEU A 149 1.25 11.47 -1.37
N PRO A 150 0.34 10.49 -1.54
CA PRO A 150 0.69 9.15 -2.01
C PRO A 150 1.52 9.13 -3.30
N LEU A 151 1.19 9.96 -4.31
CA LEU A 151 1.92 9.95 -5.58
C LEU A 151 3.39 10.40 -5.42
N GLN A 152 3.63 11.39 -4.56
CA GLN A 152 4.98 11.84 -4.22
C GLN A 152 5.72 10.78 -3.39
N ALA A 153 5.04 10.20 -2.40
CA ALA A 153 5.58 9.16 -1.54
C ALA A 153 6.09 7.96 -2.35
N GLY A 154 5.31 7.53 -3.34
CA GLY A 154 5.67 6.44 -4.25
C GLY A 154 6.96 6.76 -4.97
N TYR A 155 7.00 7.89 -5.69
CA TYR A 155 8.17 8.35 -6.42
C TYR A 155 9.44 8.44 -5.55
N GLU A 156 9.35 9.11 -4.40
CA GLU A 156 10.52 9.31 -3.52
C GLU A 156 11.04 8.01 -2.91
N SER A 157 10.14 7.05 -2.65
CA SER A 157 10.50 5.76 -2.07
C SER A 157 11.26 4.84 -3.01
N ARG A 158 11.07 4.97 -4.32
CA ARG A 158 11.72 4.09 -5.32
C ARG A 158 13.23 4.13 -5.24
N LYS A 159 13.81 5.30 -4.97
CA LYS A 159 15.27 5.43 -4.82
C LYS A 159 15.81 4.54 -3.71
N PHE A 160 15.10 4.47 -2.59
CA PHE A 160 15.48 3.57 -1.49
C PHE A 160 15.26 2.11 -1.88
N ILE A 161 14.11 1.77 -2.45
CA ILE A 161 13.79 0.40 -2.85
C ILE A 161 14.81 -0.12 -3.87
N ASN A 162 15.02 0.59 -4.98
CA ASN A 162 15.92 0.18 -6.06
C ASN A 162 17.38 0.07 -5.62
N LYS A 163 17.80 0.88 -4.64
CA LYS A 163 19.17 0.86 -4.11
C LYS A 163 19.43 -0.31 -3.16
N ASN A 164 18.43 -0.72 -2.37
CA ASN A 164 18.63 -1.66 -1.27
C ASN A 164 18.05 -3.05 -1.54
N PHE A 165 17.18 -3.18 -2.54
CA PHE A 165 16.48 -4.42 -2.87
C PHE A 165 16.76 -4.78 -4.33
N HIS A 166 17.75 -5.64 -4.52
CA HIS A 166 18.00 -6.32 -5.78
C HIS A 166 17.42 -7.74 -5.66
N THR A 167 16.11 -7.87 -5.79
CA THR A 167 15.44 -9.18 -5.73
C THR A 167 15.44 -9.84 -7.10
N GLU A 168 15.40 -11.18 -7.12
CA GLU A 168 15.32 -11.94 -8.38
C GLU A 168 13.90 -11.91 -8.96
N SER A 169 12.90 -11.57 -8.15
CA SER A 169 11.50 -11.47 -8.59
C SER A 169 10.74 -10.29 -7.97
N THR A 170 9.78 -9.77 -8.72
CA THR A 170 8.80 -8.77 -8.25
C THR A 170 7.91 -9.33 -7.13
N LYS A 171 7.62 -10.63 -7.17
CA LYS A 171 6.83 -11.33 -6.15
C LYS A 171 7.53 -11.36 -4.79
N GLU A 172 8.84 -11.63 -4.75
CA GLU A 172 9.62 -11.62 -3.51
C GLU A 172 9.59 -10.23 -2.86
N LEU A 173 9.81 -9.17 -3.66
CA LEU A 173 9.79 -7.81 -3.15
C LEU A 173 8.39 -7.40 -2.66
N LEU A 174 7.34 -7.79 -3.37
CA LEU A 174 5.96 -7.60 -2.89
C LEU A 174 5.76 -8.27 -1.53
N GLU A 175 6.17 -9.53 -1.36
CA GLU A 175 6.03 -10.24 -0.08
C GLU A 175 6.80 -9.57 1.06
N ILE A 176 8.02 -9.08 0.81
CA ILE A 176 8.80 -8.28 1.78
C ILE A 176 8.03 -7.02 2.19
N THR A 177 7.43 -6.30 1.23
CA THR A 177 6.65 -5.09 1.54
C THR A 177 5.36 -5.39 2.30
N LEU A 178 4.70 -6.52 2.04
CA LEU A 178 3.52 -6.97 2.79
C LEU A 178 3.87 -7.36 4.23
N ASN A 179 5.04 -7.98 4.43
CA ASN A 179 5.56 -8.28 5.77
C ASN A 179 5.88 -6.99 6.54
N ALA A 180 6.54 -6.02 5.90
CA ALA A 180 6.82 -4.71 6.50
C ALA A 180 5.53 -3.95 6.86
N MET A 181 4.52 -3.99 6.00
CA MET A 181 3.19 -3.43 6.28
C MET A 181 2.56 -4.08 7.50
N ALA A 182 2.54 -5.41 7.58
CA ALA A 182 1.97 -6.10 8.74
C ALA A 182 2.67 -5.71 10.05
N MET A 183 4.01 -5.58 10.03
CA MET A 183 4.78 -5.10 11.19
C MET A 183 4.32 -3.70 11.61
N ILE A 184 4.26 -2.74 10.69
CA ILE A 184 3.82 -1.37 10.97
C ILE A 184 2.40 -1.37 11.53
N LEU A 185 1.45 -2.10 10.92
CA LEU A 185 0.07 -2.14 11.39
C LEU A 185 -0.06 -2.68 12.82
N ILE A 186 0.72 -3.70 13.17
CA ILE A 186 0.74 -4.28 14.51
C ILE A 186 1.36 -3.27 15.50
N GLU A 187 2.49 -2.65 15.15
CA GLU A 187 3.19 -1.69 16.00
C GLU A 187 2.36 -0.42 16.26
N THR A 188 1.60 0.04 15.26
CA THR A 188 0.81 1.27 15.35
C THR A 188 -0.64 1.06 15.78
N LYS A 189 -1.07 -0.17 16.04
CA LYS A 189 -2.47 -0.51 16.37
C LYS A 189 -3.05 0.34 17.52
N MET A 190 -2.25 0.67 18.52
CA MET A 190 -2.69 1.43 19.70
C MET A 190 -2.66 2.97 19.49
N ALA A 191 -2.08 3.44 18.38
CA ALA A 191 -1.88 4.86 18.13
C ALA A 191 -2.97 5.49 17.24
N LEU A 192 -3.67 4.68 16.44
CA LEU A 192 -4.77 5.11 15.58
C LEU A 192 -5.91 4.09 15.65
N TYR A 193 -7.17 4.56 15.66
CA TYR A 193 -8.33 3.67 15.76
C TYR A 193 -8.29 2.60 14.65
N PRO A 194 -8.36 1.30 14.97
CA PRO A 194 -8.11 0.22 14.01
C PRO A 194 -8.93 0.29 12.71
N ALA A 195 -10.22 0.65 12.79
CA ALA A 195 -11.06 0.76 11.59
C ALA A 195 -10.60 1.90 10.64
N ILE A 196 -10.10 3.00 11.19
CA ILE A 196 -9.51 4.10 10.41
C ILE A 196 -8.23 3.62 9.73
N THR A 197 -7.36 2.95 10.49
CA THR A 197 -6.10 2.37 9.99
C THR A 197 -6.35 1.42 8.82
N LEU A 198 -7.24 0.43 8.98
CA LEU A 198 -7.51 -0.57 7.94
C LEU A 198 -8.21 0.05 6.72
N THR A 199 -9.15 0.97 6.92
CA THR A 199 -9.78 1.72 5.82
C THR A 199 -8.73 2.44 4.99
N MET A 200 -7.82 3.17 5.64
CA MET A 200 -6.74 3.91 4.97
C MET A 200 -5.81 3.00 4.17
N VAL A 201 -5.37 1.88 4.76
CA VAL A 201 -4.48 0.92 4.10
C VAL A 201 -5.09 0.41 2.80
N PHE A 202 -6.29 -0.16 2.87
CA PHE A 202 -6.89 -0.82 1.72
C PHE A 202 -7.31 0.17 0.64
N GLU A 203 -7.76 1.38 1.01
CA GLU A 203 -8.09 2.43 0.04
C GLU A 203 -6.86 3.01 -0.64
N ILE A 204 -5.76 3.24 0.10
CA ILE A 204 -4.52 3.71 -0.51
C ILE A 204 -3.95 2.66 -1.46
N ILE A 205 -3.92 1.38 -1.06
CA ILE A 205 -3.43 0.31 -1.94
C ILE A 205 -4.29 0.22 -3.20
N ASN A 206 -5.62 0.17 -3.07
CA ASN A 206 -6.53 0.11 -4.21
C ASN A 206 -6.39 1.34 -5.12
N GLY A 207 -6.35 2.54 -4.53
CA GLY A 207 -6.26 3.78 -5.29
C GLY A 207 -4.92 3.95 -6.00
N MET A 208 -3.80 3.78 -5.29
CA MET A 208 -2.47 3.98 -5.86
C MET A 208 -2.07 2.91 -6.87
N SER A 209 -2.51 1.67 -6.70
CA SER A 209 -2.21 0.62 -7.69
C SER A 209 -2.91 0.88 -9.02
N LYS A 210 -3.96 1.70 -9.03
CA LYS A 210 -4.73 2.12 -10.20
C LYS A 210 -4.45 3.57 -10.59
N THR A 211 -3.36 4.16 -10.11
CA THR A 211 -3.01 5.54 -10.43
C THR A 211 -1.70 5.57 -11.20
N ALA A 212 -1.70 6.21 -12.36
CA ALA A 212 -0.49 6.43 -13.15
C ALA A 212 0.56 7.14 -12.30
N THR A 213 1.71 6.52 -12.17
CA THR A 213 2.76 6.97 -11.28
C THR A 213 3.47 8.22 -11.79
N MET A 214 4.18 8.94 -10.91
CA MET A 214 5.11 9.97 -11.35
C MET A 214 6.39 9.30 -11.88
N THR A 215 6.90 9.72 -13.04
CA THR A 215 8.16 9.21 -13.64
C THR A 215 9.27 10.27 -13.60
N ASP A 216 10.53 9.85 -13.69
CA ASP A 216 11.67 10.79 -13.74
C ASP A 216 11.53 11.77 -14.91
N LYS A 217 11.14 11.26 -16.10
CA LYS A 217 10.90 12.08 -17.29
C LYS A 217 9.85 13.17 -17.06
N ARG A 218 8.77 12.85 -16.33
CA ARG A 218 7.72 13.81 -15.99
C ARG A 218 8.18 14.80 -14.92
N MET A 219 8.91 14.34 -13.90
CA MET A 219 9.50 15.22 -12.88
C MET A 219 10.51 16.22 -13.45
N GLU A 220 11.32 15.80 -14.41
CA GLU A 220 12.24 16.70 -15.12
C GLU A 220 11.50 17.76 -15.93
N GLY A 221 10.37 17.38 -16.53
CA GLY A 221 9.50 18.30 -17.27
C GLY A 221 8.90 19.41 -16.40
N LEU A 222 8.62 19.14 -15.11
CA LEU A 222 8.09 20.13 -14.16
C LEU A 222 9.13 21.14 -13.66
N LYS A 223 10.43 20.86 -13.84
CA LYS A 223 11.53 21.74 -13.42
C LYS A 223 11.94 22.75 -14.50
N ARG A 224 11.35 22.67 -15.69
CA ARG A 224 11.62 23.54 -16.84
C ARG A 224 10.53 24.60 -16.95
#